data_AF-A0A1Q4ASI6-F1
#
_entry.id   AF-A0A1Q4ASI6-F1
#
_cell.length_a   1.000
_cell.length_b   1.000
_cell.length_c   1.000
_cell.angle_alpha   90.00
_cell.angle_beta   90.00
_cell.angle_gamma   90.00
#
_symmetry.space_group_name_H-M   'P 1'
#
loop_
_entity.id
_entity.type
_entity.pdbx_description
1 polymer ?
#
loop_
_entity_poly.entity_id
_entity_poly.type
_entity_poly.pdbx_seq_one_letter_code
_entity_poly.pdbx_strand_id
1 'polypeptide(L)'
;MTDRITELRHALVSTVDAAPYERRRPRAWMLVAGASVVAVASSLTGYAAATATTGVTPDQATERWVLSYARANSQLLGEVFHTDADGPVTIDLGEAPGGATGFVLVSTCSSVGTLDVIVDGTWRGGVDCTADGPQVGGGTAWTEPLTSGGPHTLTIDTDAGMTHEVWAAWVREPPLPEQSAQQRAELSDGVVTRPEYAAAFNRYLGCLAALGHDAGGFEQREDYDRFLFGPPGAAVDDGSDEICYTREFKDVDTLWQMSLEER
;
A
#
# COMPACT_ATOMS: atom_id res chain seq x y z
N MET A 1 30.44 -9.73 -24.14
CA MET A 1 29.64 -9.72 -22.89
C MET A 1 28.37 -10.58 -23.00
N THR A 2 28.03 -11.08 -24.18
CA THR A 2 26.82 -11.89 -24.48
C THR A 2 26.97 -13.39 -24.14
N ASP A 3 28.19 -13.93 -24.14
CA ASP A 3 28.43 -15.36 -23.88
C ASP A 3 28.07 -15.80 -22.46
N ARG A 4 28.38 -14.98 -21.45
CA ARG A 4 28.18 -15.33 -20.05
C ARG A 4 26.70 -15.46 -19.68
N ILE A 5 25.83 -14.69 -20.33
CA ILE A 5 24.38 -14.77 -20.14
C ILE A 5 23.82 -16.02 -20.83
N THR A 6 24.34 -16.38 -22.00
CA THR A 6 23.97 -17.60 -22.72
C THR A 6 24.41 -18.86 -21.98
N GLU A 7 25.63 -18.87 -21.42
CA GLU A 7 26.13 -19.97 -20.58
C GLU A 7 25.32 -20.13 -19.29
N LEU A 8 24.99 -19.03 -18.60
CA LEU A 8 24.18 -19.08 -17.39
C LEU A 8 22.77 -19.62 -17.68
N ARG A 9 22.17 -19.22 -18.81
CA ARG A 9 20.87 -19.71 -19.24
C ARG A 9 20.91 -21.20 -19.58
N HIS A 10 21.97 -21.67 -20.25
CA HIS A 10 22.15 -23.09 -20.54
C HIS A 10 22.38 -23.93 -19.29
N ALA A 11 23.17 -23.42 -18.32
CA ALA A 11 23.43 -24.11 -17.07
C ALA A 11 22.15 -24.29 -16.23
N LEU A 12 21.30 -23.26 -16.17
CA LEU A 12 20.00 -23.27 -15.49
C LEU A 12 19.00 -24.25 -16.14
N VAL A 13 18.94 -24.30 -17.47
CA VAL A 13 18.06 -25.25 -18.17
C VAL A 13 18.53 -26.69 -17.96
N SER A 14 19.85 -26.95 -17.99
CA SER A 14 20.37 -28.30 -17.75
C SER A 14 20.16 -28.81 -16.32
N THR A 15 20.06 -27.92 -15.32
CA THR A 15 19.81 -28.32 -13.93
C THR A 15 18.35 -28.72 -13.71
N VAL A 16 17.43 -28.14 -14.49
CA VAL A 16 16.00 -28.48 -14.46
C VAL A 16 15.75 -29.81 -15.17
N ASP A 17 16.39 -30.06 -16.32
CA ASP A 17 16.24 -31.31 -17.07
C ASP A 17 16.92 -32.52 -16.41
N ALA A 18 17.94 -32.30 -15.58
CA ALA A 18 18.68 -33.36 -14.90
C ALA A 18 18.04 -33.82 -13.56
N ALA A 19 16.94 -33.21 -13.10
CA ALA A 19 16.28 -33.61 -11.87
C ALA A 19 15.47 -34.92 -12.07
N PRO A 20 15.87 -36.06 -11.46
CA PRO A 20 15.15 -37.32 -11.66
C PRO A 20 13.80 -37.30 -10.93
N TYR A 21 12.70 -37.42 -11.67
CA TYR A 21 11.37 -37.64 -11.11
C TYR A 21 11.25 -39.10 -10.63
N GLU A 22 11.58 -39.37 -9.36
CA GLU A 22 11.33 -40.68 -8.76
C GLU A 22 9.84 -40.92 -8.53
N ARG A 23 9.22 -41.79 -9.33
CA ARG A 23 7.89 -42.37 -9.04
C ARG A 23 7.98 -43.33 -7.84
N ARG A 24 7.65 -42.86 -6.64
CA ARG A 24 7.45 -43.74 -5.47
C ARG A 24 6.09 -44.43 -5.51
N ARG A 25 6.11 -45.77 -5.45
CA ARG A 25 4.95 -46.67 -5.26
C ARG A 25 4.33 -46.48 -3.86
N PRO A 26 3.02 -46.71 -3.68
CA PRO A 26 2.36 -46.48 -2.39
C PRO A 26 2.66 -47.63 -1.43
N ARG A 27 3.25 -47.30 -0.28
CA ARG A 27 3.22 -48.16 0.91
C ARG A 27 2.38 -47.46 1.96
N ALA A 28 1.27 -48.11 2.29
CA ALA A 28 0.39 -47.72 3.36
C ALA A 28 1.15 -47.77 4.70
N TRP A 29 0.91 -46.73 5.51
CA TRP A 29 1.14 -46.60 6.95
C TRP A 29 2.23 -45.57 7.35
N MET A 30 1.74 -44.57 8.10
CA MET A 30 2.41 -43.47 8.84
C MET A 30 2.66 -42.13 8.13
N LEU A 31 2.56 -41.06 8.96
CA LEU A 31 2.90 -39.62 8.79
C LEU A 31 1.68 -38.72 8.46
N VAL A 32 1.21 -37.73 9.24
CA VAL A 32 1.82 -36.70 10.11
C VAL A 32 2.94 -35.91 9.43
N ALA A 33 2.63 -34.62 9.18
CA ALA A 33 3.49 -33.49 8.85
C ALA A 33 4.12 -33.42 7.44
N GLY A 34 3.92 -32.28 6.78
CA GLY A 34 4.89 -31.75 5.82
C GLY A 34 4.32 -31.15 4.54
N ALA A 35 4.50 -29.83 4.42
CA ALA A 35 4.66 -29.04 3.19
C ALA A 35 3.42 -28.69 2.34
N SER A 36 2.86 -27.53 2.68
CA SER A 36 2.03 -26.69 1.81
C SER A 36 2.87 -26.13 0.65
N VAL A 37 2.49 -26.43 -0.58
CA VAL A 37 2.89 -25.66 -1.77
C VAL A 37 1.71 -24.75 -2.10
N VAL A 38 1.85 -23.46 -1.85
CA VAL A 38 0.88 -22.45 -2.28
C VAL A 38 1.34 -21.94 -3.64
N ALA A 39 0.68 -22.39 -4.70
CA ALA A 39 0.64 -21.68 -5.96
C ALA A 39 -0.55 -20.72 -5.88
N VAL A 40 -0.31 -19.43 -5.64
CA VAL A 40 -1.35 -18.40 -5.72
C VAL A 40 -1.57 -18.10 -7.20
N ALA A 41 -2.57 -18.74 -7.79
CA ALA A 41 -3.20 -18.27 -9.02
C ALA A 41 -4.42 -17.44 -8.59
N SER A 42 -4.25 -16.12 -8.51
CA SER A 42 -5.34 -15.18 -8.19
C SER A 42 -6.12 -14.88 -9.47
N SER A 43 -7.15 -15.68 -9.72
CA SER A 43 -8.29 -15.30 -10.57
C SER A 43 -9.56 -15.50 -9.73
N LEU A 44 -9.99 -14.45 -9.04
CA LEU A 44 -11.25 -14.48 -8.29
C LEU A 44 -12.41 -14.19 -9.24
N THR A 45 -12.91 -15.23 -9.88
CA THR A 45 -14.31 -15.27 -10.33
C THR A 45 -14.83 -16.70 -10.15
N GLY A 46 -15.74 -16.89 -9.19
CA GLY A 46 -16.52 -18.11 -9.04
C GLY A 46 -16.40 -18.79 -7.68
N TYR A 47 -17.43 -18.62 -6.85
CA TYR A 47 -17.61 -19.31 -5.57
C TYR A 47 -17.53 -20.85 -5.67
N ALA A 48 -17.08 -21.45 -4.57
CA ALA A 48 -17.17 -22.87 -4.14
C ALA A 48 -15.96 -23.80 -4.40
N ALA A 49 -14.98 -23.74 -3.48
CA ALA A 49 -14.49 -24.92 -2.78
C ALA A 49 -14.08 -24.54 -1.35
N ALA A 50 -14.96 -24.81 -0.39
CA ALA A 50 -14.71 -24.59 1.03
C ALA A 50 -13.68 -25.60 1.56
N THR A 51 -12.41 -25.22 1.55
CA THR A 51 -11.47 -25.67 2.58
C THR A 51 -11.60 -24.72 3.76
N ALA A 52 -12.31 -25.16 4.80
CA ALA A 52 -12.47 -24.45 6.07
C ALA A 52 -11.11 -24.03 6.62
N THR A 53 -10.74 -22.78 6.38
CA THR A 53 -9.57 -22.11 6.91
C THR A 53 -10.05 -20.74 7.38
N THR A 54 -10.23 -20.60 8.69
CA THR A 54 -10.71 -19.41 9.43
C THR A 54 -12.10 -18.88 9.02
N GLY A 55 -13.03 -18.76 9.97
CA GLY A 55 -14.40 -18.30 9.75
C GLY A 55 -14.55 -16.81 9.45
N VAL A 56 -13.86 -16.31 8.42
CA VAL A 56 -13.99 -14.94 7.90
C VAL A 56 -15.06 -14.94 6.80
N THR A 57 -16.09 -14.11 6.92
CA THR A 57 -17.10 -13.96 5.86
C THR A 57 -16.52 -13.16 4.67
N PRO A 58 -17.06 -13.31 3.45
CA PRO A 58 -16.66 -12.47 2.30
C PRO A 58 -16.70 -10.96 2.60
N ASP A 59 -17.71 -10.51 3.35
CA ASP A 59 -17.86 -9.11 3.76
C ASP A 59 -16.70 -8.68 4.67
N GLN A 60 -16.34 -9.50 5.66
CA GLN A 60 -15.20 -9.24 6.54
C GLN A 60 -13.84 -9.24 5.82
N ALA A 61 -13.71 -10.03 4.75
CA ALA A 61 -12.52 -10.03 3.92
C ALA A 61 -12.41 -8.72 3.12
N THR A 62 -13.53 -8.26 2.56
CA THR A 62 -13.64 -7.00 1.82
C THR A 62 -13.36 -5.81 2.73
N GLU A 63 -14.00 -5.75 3.91
CA GLU A 63 -13.75 -4.72 4.92
C GLU A 63 -12.28 -4.66 5.32
N ARG A 64 -11.66 -5.82 5.58
CA ARG A 64 -10.24 -5.87 5.96
C ARG A 64 -9.33 -5.40 4.83
N TRP A 65 -9.65 -5.74 3.59
CA TRP A 65 -8.89 -5.32 2.43
C TRP A 65 -9.03 -3.81 2.18
N VAL A 66 -10.23 -3.25 2.23
CA VAL A 66 -10.45 -1.79 2.14
C VAL A 66 -9.72 -1.06 3.28
N LEU A 67 -9.84 -1.55 4.52
CA LEU A 67 -9.18 -0.96 5.67
C LEU A 67 -7.65 -1.01 5.58
N SER A 68 -7.07 -1.95 4.83
CA SER A 68 -5.62 -2.03 4.63
C SER A 68 -5.03 -0.84 3.87
N TYR A 69 -5.86 -0.04 3.21
CA TYR A 69 -5.47 1.21 2.56
C TYR A 69 -5.62 2.45 3.47
N ALA A 70 -6.28 2.30 4.63
CA ALA A 70 -6.30 3.33 5.66
C ALA A 70 -5.00 3.33 6.46
N ARG A 71 -4.80 4.38 7.27
CA ARG A 71 -3.72 4.37 8.26
C ARG A 71 -3.89 3.24 9.26
N ALA A 72 -2.79 2.69 9.77
CA ALA A 72 -2.83 1.63 10.77
C ALA A 72 -3.65 2.05 11.99
N ASN A 73 -4.34 1.09 12.59
CA ASN A 73 -5.29 1.27 13.70
C ASN A 73 -6.54 2.12 13.36
N SER A 74 -6.80 2.39 12.09
CA SER A 74 -8.06 3.02 11.67
C SER A 74 -9.26 2.10 11.87
N GLN A 75 -10.45 2.69 11.90
CA GLN A 75 -11.72 1.98 12.01
C GLN A 75 -12.62 2.36 10.84
N LEU A 76 -13.19 1.36 10.17
CA LEU A 76 -14.29 1.60 9.23
C LEU A 76 -15.55 2.03 10.00
N LEU A 77 -16.29 2.97 9.44
CA LEU A 77 -17.53 3.47 10.00
C LEU A 77 -18.68 3.20 9.03
N GLY A 78 -19.65 2.40 9.47
CA GLY A 78 -20.78 2.04 8.63
C GLY A 78 -20.44 0.95 7.61
N GLU A 79 -21.24 0.88 6.56
CA GLU A 79 -21.10 -0.12 5.49
C GLU A 79 -20.11 0.35 4.43
N VAL A 80 -19.41 -0.60 3.82
CA VAL A 80 -18.53 -0.35 2.66
C VAL A 80 -19.40 -0.20 1.42
N PHE A 81 -19.32 0.95 0.77
CA PHE A 81 -19.87 1.16 -0.56
C PHE A 81 -19.09 0.31 -1.56
N HIS A 82 -19.78 -0.42 -2.43
CA HIS A 82 -19.17 -1.18 -3.51
C HIS A 82 -20.01 -1.06 -4.78
N THR A 83 -19.37 -0.79 -5.91
CA THR A 83 -20.02 -0.82 -7.23
C THR A 83 -19.09 -1.34 -8.30
N ASP A 84 -19.62 -2.22 -9.14
CA ASP A 84 -19.09 -2.52 -10.47
C ASP A 84 -19.69 -1.51 -11.47
N ALA A 85 -18.88 -0.98 -12.38
CA ALA A 85 -19.32 -0.01 -13.37
C ALA A 85 -18.74 -0.27 -14.76
N ASP A 86 -19.46 0.22 -15.78
CA ASP A 86 -19.06 0.26 -17.19
C ASP A 86 -19.18 1.72 -17.66
N GLY A 87 -18.03 2.37 -17.88
CA GLY A 87 -17.96 3.82 -18.09
C GLY A 87 -18.14 4.63 -16.80
N PRO A 88 -18.22 5.97 -16.88
CA PRO A 88 -18.20 6.84 -15.71
C PRO A 88 -19.30 6.56 -14.69
N VAL A 89 -18.97 6.67 -13.40
CA VAL A 89 -19.93 6.49 -12.29
C VAL A 89 -19.76 7.58 -11.22
N THR A 90 -20.88 8.03 -10.67
CA THR A 90 -20.91 8.91 -9.48
C THR A 90 -21.60 8.18 -8.33
N ILE A 91 -20.91 8.10 -7.19
CA ILE A 91 -21.36 7.52 -5.93
C ILE A 91 -21.65 8.67 -4.96
N ASP A 92 -22.88 8.72 -4.46
CA ASP A 92 -23.26 9.61 -3.36
C ASP A 92 -22.89 8.94 -2.03
N LEU A 93 -21.86 9.46 -1.36
CA LEU A 93 -21.39 8.95 -0.07
C LEU A 93 -22.25 9.49 1.09
N GLY A 94 -23.07 10.50 0.84
CA GLY A 94 -23.88 11.19 1.83
C GLY A 94 -23.05 11.98 2.85
N GLU A 95 -23.69 12.33 3.96
CA GLU A 95 -23.03 13.00 5.09
C GLU A 95 -22.13 12.03 5.85
N ALA A 96 -20.97 12.52 6.28
CA ALA A 96 -20.04 11.73 7.07
C ALA A 96 -20.66 11.32 8.42
N PRO A 97 -20.55 10.05 8.83
CA PRO A 97 -21.04 9.60 10.13
C PRO A 97 -20.25 10.23 11.27
N GLY A 98 -20.86 10.29 12.45
CA GLY A 98 -20.24 10.89 13.64
C GLY A 98 -18.85 10.31 13.97
N GLY A 99 -17.86 11.18 14.02
CA GLY A 99 -16.47 10.82 14.33
C GLY A 99 -15.68 10.23 13.15
N ALA A 100 -16.19 10.32 11.92
CA ALA A 100 -15.36 10.15 10.73
C ALA A 100 -14.29 11.24 10.67
N THR A 101 -13.11 10.88 10.19
CA THR A 101 -12.00 11.81 9.91
C THR A 101 -11.70 11.90 8.42
N GLY A 102 -12.26 10.98 7.62
CA GLY A 102 -12.03 10.82 6.20
C GLY A 102 -12.86 9.67 5.63
N PHE A 103 -12.62 9.35 4.37
CA PHE A 103 -13.04 8.09 3.77
C PHE A 103 -11.89 7.46 2.98
N VAL A 104 -11.84 6.14 2.95
CA VAL A 104 -10.95 5.40 2.04
C VAL A 104 -11.68 5.18 0.73
N LEU A 105 -10.93 5.31 -0.36
CA LEU A 105 -11.33 4.92 -1.70
C LEU A 105 -10.37 3.85 -2.20
N VAL A 106 -10.92 2.83 -2.84
CA VAL A 106 -10.17 1.86 -3.64
C VAL A 106 -10.87 1.70 -4.98
N SER A 107 -10.12 1.73 -6.08
CA SER A 107 -10.64 1.43 -7.40
C SER A 107 -9.72 0.43 -8.10
N THR A 108 -10.31 -0.48 -8.87
CA THR A 108 -9.58 -1.47 -9.67
C THR A 108 -10.12 -1.47 -11.10
N CYS A 109 -9.21 -1.60 -12.05
CA CYS A 109 -9.51 -1.69 -13.46
C CYS A 109 -9.80 -3.14 -13.85
N SER A 110 -10.97 -3.37 -14.42
CA SER A 110 -11.37 -4.68 -14.96
C SER A 110 -11.19 -4.75 -16.48
N SER A 111 -10.82 -3.64 -17.12
CA SER A 111 -10.46 -3.52 -18.53
C SER A 111 -9.43 -2.40 -18.79
N VAL A 112 -8.94 -2.30 -20.02
CA VAL A 112 -7.98 -1.26 -20.46
C VAL A 112 -8.71 0.07 -20.66
N GLY A 113 -8.12 1.17 -20.20
CA GLY A 113 -8.66 2.52 -20.31
C GLY A 113 -8.00 3.48 -19.32
N THR A 114 -8.46 4.72 -19.27
CA THR A 114 -8.05 5.68 -18.24
C THR A 114 -9.13 5.82 -17.17
N LEU A 115 -8.71 5.96 -15.91
CA LEU A 115 -9.59 6.21 -14.78
C LEU A 115 -9.12 7.43 -14.00
N ASP A 116 -9.96 8.44 -13.91
CA ASP A 116 -9.77 9.64 -13.09
C ASP A 116 -10.73 9.63 -11.89
N VAL A 117 -10.23 10.10 -10.76
CA VAL A 117 -11.01 10.21 -9.53
C VAL A 117 -11.22 11.66 -9.18
N ILE A 118 -12.49 11.98 -8.92
CA ILE A 118 -12.95 13.31 -8.60
C ILE A 118 -13.76 13.22 -7.30
N VAL A 119 -13.32 13.96 -6.28
CA VAL A 119 -14.02 14.08 -4.99
C VAL A 119 -14.60 15.47 -4.88
N ASP A 120 -15.91 15.57 -4.69
CA ASP A 120 -16.64 16.84 -4.57
C ASP A 120 -16.31 17.84 -5.71
N GLY A 121 -16.20 17.30 -6.93
CA GLY A 121 -15.85 18.06 -8.13
C GLY A 121 -14.37 18.44 -8.26
N THR A 122 -13.51 18.03 -7.33
CA THR A 122 -12.06 18.26 -7.37
C THR A 122 -11.33 17.00 -7.82
N TRP A 123 -10.55 17.10 -8.90
CA TRP A 123 -9.69 16.00 -9.35
C TRP A 123 -8.64 15.68 -8.29
N ARG A 124 -8.51 14.39 -7.96
CA ARG A 124 -7.57 13.87 -6.95
C ARG A 124 -6.39 13.12 -7.56
N GLY A 125 -6.62 12.47 -8.69
CA GLY A 125 -5.62 11.63 -9.35
C GLY A 125 -6.28 10.71 -10.37
N GLY A 126 -5.45 9.97 -11.09
CA GLY A 126 -5.91 8.98 -12.05
C GLY A 126 -4.88 7.90 -12.31
N VAL A 127 -5.30 6.84 -13.00
CA VAL A 127 -4.48 5.70 -13.38
C VAL A 127 -4.75 5.31 -14.84
N ASP A 128 -3.67 5.09 -15.59
CA ASP A 128 -3.73 4.51 -16.93
C ASP A 128 -3.68 2.98 -16.83
N CYS A 129 -4.78 2.33 -17.17
CA CYS A 129 -4.90 0.89 -17.12
C CYS A 129 -4.50 0.30 -18.48
N THR A 130 -3.24 -0.15 -18.57
CA THR A 130 -2.63 -0.64 -19.82
C THR A 130 -2.46 -2.16 -19.83
N ALA A 131 -2.36 -2.75 -21.03
CA ALA A 131 -2.19 -4.19 -21.22
C ALA A 131 -0.74 -4.69 -21.02
N ASP A 132 0.24 -3.78 -20.89
CA ASP A 132 1.67 -4.10 -20.89
C ASP A 132 2.24 -4.43 -19.49
N GLY A 133 1.37 -4.49 -18.48
CA GLY A 133 1.69 -4.97 -17.13
C GLY A 133 1.15 -6.38 -16.86
N PRO A 134 1.58 -7.06 -15.79
CA PRO A 134 1.09 -8.39 -15.44
C PRO A 134 -0.41 -8.47 -15.05
N GLN A 135 -1.17 -7.37 -15.11
CA GLN A 135 -2.60 -7.33 -14.77
C GLN A 135 -3.36 -6.31 -15.63
N VAL A 136 -4.42 -6.79 -16.32
CA VAL A 136 -5.70 -6.06 -16.27
C VAL A 136 -6.15 -6.22 -14.81
N GLY A 137 -6.06 -5.16 -14.02
CA GLY A 137 -6.10 -5.21 -12.55
C GLY A 137 -5.27 -4.13 -11.83
N GLY A 138 -4.70 -3.17 -12.56
CA GLY A 138 -4.21 -1.92 -11.98
C GLY A 138 -5.34 -1.16 -11.27
N GLY A 139 -5.00 -0.24 -10.37
CA GLY A 139 -5.98 0.47 -9.57
C GLY A 139 -5.34 1.59 -8.77
N THR A 140 -6.15 2.31 -8.02
CA THR A 140 -5.67 3.37 -7.13
C THR A 140 -6.45 3.37 -5.83
N ALA A 141 -5.74 3.70 -4.74
CA ALA A 141 -6.30 3.69 -3.40
C ALA A 141 -5.63 4.73 -2.51
N TRP A 142 -6.41 5.42 -1.70
CA TRP A 142 -5.93 6.37 -0.68
C TRP A 142 -7.04 6.70 0.33
N THR A 143 -6.67 7.40 1.39
CA THR A 143 -7.62 8.06 2.29
C THR A 143 -7.79 9.53 1.91
N GLU A 144 -9.04 9.96 1.74
CA GLU A 144 -9.41 11.36 1.60
C GLU A 144 -9.76 11.96 2.97
N PRO A 145 -9.05 13.00 3.44
CA PRO A 145 -9.39 13.66 4.70
C PRO A 145 -10.68 14.49 4.58
N LEU A 146 -11.48 14.51 5.65
CA LEU A 146 -12.64 15.40 5.71
C LEU A 146 -12.21 16.86 5.81
N THR A 147 -12.53 17.63 4.78
CA THR A 147 -12.28 19.09 4.72
C THR A 147 -13.54 19.93 4.92
N SER A 148 -14.72 19.30 4.84
CA SER A 148 -16.02 19.94 5.07
C SER A 148 -16.97 18.97 5.80
N GLY A 149 -18.06 19.49 6.38
CA GLY A 149 -19.05 18.69 7.11
C GLY A 149 -20.34 18.43 6.32
N GLY A 150 -20.30 18.60 4.99
CA GLY A 150 -21.45 18.41 4.11
C GLY A 150 -21.55 17.00 3.55
N PRO A 151 -22.52 16.74 2.67
CA PRO A 151 -22.56 15.51 1.89
C PRO A 151 -21.37 15.46 0.92
N HIS A 152 -20.87 14.25 0.69
CA HIS A 152 -19.72 14.00 -0.17
C HIS A 152 -20.11 13.17 -1.40
N THR A 153 -19.45 13.46 -2.51
CA THR A 153 -19.63 12.76 -3.79
C THR A 153 -18.30 12.28 -4.32
N LEU A 154 -18.31 11.05 -4.82
CA LEU A 154 -17.17 10.42 -5.48
C LEU A 154 -17.55 10.15 -6.93
N THR A 155 -16.77 10.68 -7.86
CA THR A 155 -16.93 10.39 -9.29
C THR A 155 -15.69 9.69 -9.80
N ILE A 156 -15.90 8.58 -10.49
CA ILE A 156 -14.89 7.86 -11.24
C ILE A 156 -15.20 8.14 -12.70
N ASP A 157 -14.37 8.99 -13.32
CA ASP A 157 -14.49 9.37 -14.72
C ASP A 157 -13.59 8.45 -15.56
N THR A 158 -14.14 7.85 -16.60
CA THR A 158 -13.45 6.82 -17.39
C THR A 158 -13.77 6.93 -18.87
N ASP A 159 -12.93 6.27 -19.68
CA ASP A 159 -13.27 6.01 -21.07
C ASP A 159 -14.62 5.25 -21.17
N ALA A 160 -15.41 5.59 -22.18
CA ALA A 160 -16.67 4.89 -22.44
C ALA A 160 -16.43 3.41 -22.73
N GLY A 161 -17.12 2.52 -22.01
CA GLY A 161 -16.94 1.07 -22.16
C GLY A 161 -15.92 0.46 -21.20
N MET A 162 -15.23 1.27 -20.39
CA MET A 162 -14.24 0.78 -19.42
C MET A 162 -14.94 0.20 -18.19
N THR A 163 -14.78 -1.10 -17.99
CA THR A 163 -15.21 -1.78 -16.77
C THR A 163 -14.23 -1.62 -15.62
N HIS A 164 -14.75 -1.37 -14.44
CA HIS A 164 -13.99 -1.16 -13.21
C HIS A 164 -14.83 -1.43 -11.96
N GLU A 165 -14.17 -1.62 -10.82
CA GLU A 165 -14.78 -1.81 -9.50
C GLU A 165 -14.33 -0.69 -8.55
N VAL A 166 -15.22 -0.26 -7.69
CA VAL A 166 -14.99 0.86 -6.76
C VAL A 166 -15.50 0.48 -5.38
N TRP A 167 -14.65 0.64 -4.37
CA TRP A 167 -15.02 0.57 -2.96
C TRP A 167 -14.76 1.90 -2.28
N ALA A 168 -15.68 2.32 -1.43
CA ALA A 168 -15.48 3.45 -0.54
C ALA A 168 -15.98 3.13 0.87
N ALA A 169 -15.33 3.66 1.88
CA ALA A 169 -15.77 3.49 3.26
C ALA A 169 -15.39 4.70 4.10
N TRP A 170 -16.32 5.17 4.93
CA TRP A 170 -16.00 6.17 5.95
C TRP A 170 -15.00 5.59 6.93
N VAL A 171 -14.01 6.39 7.34
CA VAL A 171 -12.99 5.95 8.28
C VAL A 171 -12.82 6.94 9.43
N ARG A 172 -12.49 6.38 10.59
CA ARG A 172 -11.90 7.10 11.71
C ARG A 172 -10.47 6.67 11.83
N GLU A 173 -9.58 7.57 11.47
CA GLU A 173 -8.15 7.37 11.59
C GLU A 173 -7.66 7.97 12.93
N PRO A 174 -6.64 7.35 13.56
CA PRO A 174 -6.03 7.95 14.73
C PRO A 174 -5.39 9.30 14.36
N PRO A 175 -5.39 10.29 15.27
CA PRO A 175 -4.70 11.55 15.03
C PRO A 175 -3.20 11.30 14.91
N LEU A 176 -2.55 11.99 13.96
CA LEU A 176 -1.09 12.01 13.91
C LEU A 176 -0.53 12.90 15.02
N PRO A 177 0.66 12.58 15.53
CA PRO A 177 1.35 13.47 16.45
C PRO A 177 1.73 14.79 15.76
N GLU A 178 1.79 15.87 16.54
CA GLU A 178 2.46 17.08 16.09
C GLU A 178 3.97 16.83 15.89
N GLN A 179 4.59 17.67 15.05
CA GLN A 179 6.03 17.76 14.91
C GLN A 179 6.72 17.91 16.29
N SER A 180 7.90 17.31 16.44
CA SER A 180 8.74 17.53 17.61
C SER A 180 9.27 18.97 17.67
N ALA A 181 9.66 19.41 18.87
CA ALA A 181 10.23 20.74 19.05
C ALA A 181 11.54 20.92 18.26
N GLN A 182 12.30 19.84 18.11
CA GLN A 182 13.53 19.79 17.34
C GLN A 182 13.26 19.94 15.84
N GLN A 183 12.34 19.15 15.28
CA GLN A 183 11.92 19.30 13.87
C GLN A 183 11.42 20.72 13.58
N ARG A 184 10.61 21.32 14.46
CA ARG A 184 10.18 22.73 14.30
C ARG A 184 11.33 23.73 14.30
N ALA A 185 12.37 23.49 15.11
CA ALA A 185 13.52 24.39 15.17
C ALA A 185 14.36 24.31 13.88
N GLU A 186 14.56 23.09 13.35
CA GLU A 186 15.28 22.82 12.10
C GLU A 186 14.56 23.38 10.86
N LEU A 187 13.26 23.62 10.95
CA LEU A 187 12.45 24.21 9.87
C LEU A 187 12.31 25.74 9.98
N SER A 188 12.83 26.34 11.05
CA SER A 188 12.50 27.73 11.41
C SER A 188 13.07 28.79 10.46
N ASP A 189 14.15 28.47 9.76
CA ASP A 189 14.78 29.34 8.75
C ASP A 189 14.43 28.94 7.31
N GLY A 190 13.63 27.87 7.13
CA GLY A 190 13.23 27.34 5.84
C GLY A 190 14.35 26.63 5.07
N VAL A 191 15.48 26.29 5.71
CA VAL A 191 16.60 25.59 5.08
C VAL A 191 17.05 24.42 5.94
N VAL A 192 16.92 23.19 5.43
CA VAL A 192 17.48 22.02 6.10
C VAL A 192 18.94 21.82 5.69
N THR A 193 19.83 21.78 6.68
CA THR A 193 21.23 21.41 6.47
C THR A 193 21.43 19.90 6.56
N ARG A 194 22.54 19.38 6.00
CA ARG A 194 22.87 17.95 6.08
C ARG A 194 22.95 17.44 7.53
N PRO A 195 23.55 18.16 8.49
CA PRO A 195 23.53 17.74 9.89
C PRO A 195 22.13 17.66 10.49
N GLU A 196 21.22 18.58 10.14
CA GLU A 196 19.83 18.57 10.63
C GLU A 196 19.05 17.42 10.02
N TYR A 197 19.19 17.18 8.72
CA TYR A 197 18.61 16.01 8.04
C TYR A 197 19.04 14.70 8.69
N ALA A 198 20.35 14.53 8.95
CA ALA A 198 20.88 13.36 9.64
C ALA A 198 20.42 13.25 11.10
N ALA A 199 20.33 14.38 11.82
CA ALA A 199 19.84 14.40 13.20
C ALA A 199 18.36 14.01 13.28
N ALA A 200 17.53 14.53 12.38
CA ALA A 200 16.11 14.23 12.29
C ALA A 200 15.87 12.75 11.94
N PHE A 201 16.61 12.21 10.96
CA PHE A 201 16.55 10.79 10.63
C PHE A 201 16.91 9.91 11.84
N ASN A 202 17.98 10.25 12.56
CA ASN A 202 18.37 9.52 13.77
C ASN A 202 17.33 9.59 14.89
N ARG A 203 16.59 10.70 15.03
CA ARG A 203 15.47 10.80 15.97
C ARG A 203 14.30 9.91 15.56
N TYR A 204 13.98 9.87 14.28
CA TYR A 204 12.99 8.94 13.74
C TYR A 204 13.37 7.47 14.02
N LEU A 205 14.62 7.07 13.77
CA LEU A 205 15.10 5.73 14.11
C LEU A 205 15.05 5.45 15.62
N GLY A 206 15.42 6.44 16.45
CA GLY A 206 15.32 6.34 17.90
C GLY A 206 13.88 6.20 18.39
N CYS A 207 12.92 6.87 17.74
CA CYS A 207 11.50 6.74 18.03
C CYS A 207 11.01 5.33 17.71
N LEU A 208 11.34 4.79 16.54
CA LEU A 208 11.00 3.40 16.16
C LEU A 208 11.58 2.38 17.13
N ALA A 209 12.85 2.53 17.50
CA ALA A 209 13.51 1.65 18.46
C ALA A 209 12.85 1.71 19.84
N ALA A 210 12.41 2.90 20.28
CA ALA A 210 11.67 3.06 21.54
C ALA A 210 10.29 2.38 21.52
N LEU A 211 9.69 2.22 20.34
CA LEU A 211 8.46 1.46 20.13
C LEU A 211 8.70 -0.05 19.90
N GLY A 212 9.96 -0.50 19.94
CA GLY A 212 10.33 -1.91 19.81
C GLY A 212 10.58 -2.36 18.37
N HIS A 213 10.65 -1.42 17.42
CA HIS A 213 11.00 -1.71 16.03
C HIS A 213 12.47 -1.42 15.82
N ASP A 214 13.28 -2.48 15.74
CA ASP A 214 14.68 -2.33 15.37
C ASP A 214 14.79 -1.96 13.89
N ALA A 215 15.33 -0.77 13.66
CA ALA A 215 15.64 -0.16 12.38
C ALA A 215 16.87 -0.81 11.68
N GLY A 216 17.10 -2.10 11.91
CA GLY A 216 18.35 -2.79 11.59
C GLY A 216 18.85 -2.51 10.17
N GLY A 217 20.14 -2.17 10.05
CA GLY A 217 20.87 -2.21 8.77
C GLY A 217 20.66 -1.02 7.83
N PHE A 218 20.15 0.13 8.29
CA PHE A 218 20.19 1.34 7.48
C PHE A 218 21.63 1.79 7.23
N GLU A 219 22.12 1.48 6.03
CA GLU A 219 23.43 1.95 5.59
C GLU A 219 23.29 3.42 5.21
N GLN A 220 23.69 4.30 6.14
CA GLN A 220 23.99 5.69 5.80
C GLN A 220 25.19 5.66 4.85
N ARG A 221 24.90 5.64 3.56
CA ARG A 221 25.91 5.76 2.53
C ARG A 221 26.27 7.23 2.38
N GLU A 222 27.51 7.58 2.73
CA GLU A 222 27.99 8.97 2.73
C GLU A 222 27.93 9.63 1.33
N ASP A 223 27.87 8.82 0.26
CA ASP A 223 27.80 9.25 -1.13
C ASP A 223 26.37 9.55 -1.63
N TYR A 224 25.34 9.27 -0.83
CA TYR A 224 23.99 9.72 -1.14
C TYR A 224 23.62 10.97 -0.38
N ASP A 225 23.06 11.94 -1.11
CA ASP A 225 22.35 13.07 -0.51
C ASP A 225 21.00 12.64 0.10
N ARG A 226 20.59 11.38 -0.04
CA ARG A 226 19.31 10.83 0.47
C ARG A 226 19.56 9.59 1.32
N PHE A 227 18.79 9.41 2.40
CA PHE A 227 18.75 8.13 3.09
C PHE A 227 17.85 7.16 2.32
N LEU A 228 18.42 6.08 1.81
CA LEU A 228 17.64 4.96 1.32
C LEU A 228 17.28 4.10 2.52
N PHE A 229 16.02 4.16 2.94
CA PHE A 229 15.51 3.36 4.04
C PHE A 229 14.14 2.79 3.69
N GLY A 230 13.86 1.59 4.20
CA GLY A 230 12.52 1.02 4.25
C GLY A 230 12.18 0.73 5.70
N PRO A 231 11.11 1.30 6.28
CA PRO A 231 10.74 1.00 7.66
C PRO A 231 10.48 -0.50 7.84
N PRO A 232 10.71 -1.06 9.05
CA PRO A 232 10.33 -2.44 9.34
C PRO A 232 8.84 -2.64 9.04
N GLY A 233 8.47 -3.71 8.32
CA GLY A 233 7.07 -3.96 7.96
C GLY A 233 6.12 -3.95 9.15
N ALA A 234 6.55 -4.51 10.30
CA ALA A 234 5.76 -4.48 11.53
C ALA A 234 5.48 -3.06 12.07
N ALA A 235 6.39 -2.09 11.85
CA ALA A 235 6.18 -0.69 12.23
C ALA A 235 5.18 0.01 11.30
N VAL A 236 5.12 -0.41 10.02
CA VAL A 236 4.09 0.05 9.09
C VAL A 236 2.74 -0.54 9.48
N ASP A 237 2.70 -1.84 9.73
CA ASP A 237 1.47 -2.59 10.07
C ASP A 237 0.78 -2.07 11.32
N ASP A 238 1.54 -1.65 12.35
CA ASP A 238 1.00 -1.11 13.59
C ASP A 238 0.96 0.43 13.68
N GLY A 239 1.46 1.13 12.65
CA GLY A 239 1.43 2.58 12.52
C GLY A 239 2.54 3.33 13.26
N SER A 240 3.45 2.62 13.93
CA SER A 240 4.60 3.23 14.60
C SER A 240 5.50 4.01 13.64
N ASP A 241 5.66 3.52 12.40
CA ASP A 241 6.36 4.22 11.32
C ASP A 241 5.79 5.61 11.09
N GLU A 242 4.49 5.70 10.79
CA GLU A 242 3.84 6.96 10.46
C GLU A 242 3.87 7.95 11.63
N ILE A 243 3.67 7.46 12.86
CA ILE A 243 3.78 8.25 14.09
C ILE A 243 5.18 8.84 14.21
N CYS A 244 6.22 8.00 14.12
CA CYS A 244 7.60 8.43 14.30
C CYS A 244 8.08 9.32 13.15
N TYR A 245 7.73 8.99 11.90
CA TYR A 245 8.10 9.75 10.73
C TYR A 245 7.47 11.14 10.77
N THR A 246 6.15 11.23 11.00
CA THR A 246 5.45 12.52 11.12
C THR A 246 6.04 13.38 12.22
N ARG A 247 6.27 12.79 13.40
CA ARG A 247 6.75 13.52 14.56
C ARG A 247 8.18 14.02 14.40
N GLU A 248 9.09 13.21 13.87
CA GLU A 248 10.53 13.47 14.00
C GLU A 248 11.24 13.84 12.70
N PHE A 249 10.69 13.53 11.52
CA PHE A 249 11.45 13.58 10.27
C PHE A 249 10.71 14.08 9.02
N LYS A 250 9.40 13.88 8.89
CA LYS A 250 8.61 14.08 7.65
C LYS A 250 8.87 15.41 6.94
N ASP A 251 8.80 16.52 7.66
CA ASP A 251 8.87 17.85 7.05
C ASP A 251 10.31 18.28 6.80
N VAL A 252 11.25 17.81 7.64
CA VAL A 252 12.70 17.93 7.38
C VAL A 252 13.08 17.18 6.10
N ASP A 253 12.57 15.95 5.93
CA ASP A 253 12.79 15.16 4.73
C ASP A 253 12.15 15.81 3.51
N THR A 254 10.89 16.24 3.60
CA THR A 254 10.20 16.94 2.51
C THR A 254 11.01 18.15 2.01
N LEU A 255 11.39 19.06 2.92
CA LEU A 255 12.13 20.26 2.56
C LEU A 255 13.53 19.94 2.02
N TRP A 256 14.21 18.93 2.58
CA TRP A 256 15.50 18.47 2.09
C TRP A 256 15.39 17.90 0.66
N GLN A 257 14.44 17.01 0.40
CA GLN A 257 14.24 16.42 -0.94
C GLN A 257 13.94 17.49 -1.99
N MET A 258 13.08 18.46 -1.67
CA MET A 258 12.78 19.59 -2.56
C MET A 258 14.06 20.39 -2.89
N SER A 259 14.92 20.64 -1.90
CA SER A 259 16.18 21.37 -2.12
C SER A 259 17.17 20.65 -3.05
N LEU A 260 17.03 19.34 -3.22
CA LEU A 260 17.86 18.55 -4.14
C LEU A 260 17.35 18.62 -5.58
N GLU A 261 16.06 18.88 -5.80
CA GLU A 261 15.47 19.02 -7.14
C GLU A 261 15.82 20.37 -7.78
N GLU A 262 16.16 21.37 -6.98
CA GLU A 262 16.56 22.70 -7.42
C GLU A 262 18.05 22.82 -7.80
N ARG A 263 18.84 21.74 -7.64
CA ARG A 263 20.29 21.70 -7.93
C ARG A 263 20.60 21.14 -9.31
#